data_AF-A0A392THU9-F1
#
_entry.id   AF-A0A392THU9-F1
#
_cell.length_a   1.000
_cell.length_b   1.000
_cell.length_c   1.000
_cell.angle_alpha   90.00
_cell.angle_beta   90.00
_cell.angle_gamma   90.00
#
_symmetry.space_group_name_H-M   'P 1'
#
loop_
_entity.id
_entity.type
_entity.pdbx_description
1 polymer ?
#
loop_
_entity_poly.entity_id
_entity_poly.type
_entity_poly.pdbx_seq_one_letter_code
_entity_poly.pdbx_strand_id
1 'polypeptide(L)'
;SDLRKLAVNLVPFPRLHFFMLGFAPLTSRGSQQYRALSVPEITQQMWDSKNMMCAADPRHGRYLTASAIFRGKMSTKEVDEQMMNVQNK
;
A
#
# COMPACT_ATOMS: atom_id res chain seq x y z
N SER A 1 9.95 11.86 9.54
CA SER A 1 10.63 11.64 8.25
C SER A 1 10.29 12.79 7.33
N ASP A 2 11.30 13.49 6.85
CA ASP A 2 11.14 14.70 6.05
C ASP A 2 10.43 14.39 4.71
N LEU A 3 9.55 15.29 4.24
CA LEU A 3 8.88 15.17 2.93
C LEU A 3 9.89 15.00 1.80
N ARG A 4 11.08 15.61 1.95
CA ARG A 4 12.18 15.46 0.99
C ARG A 4 12.63 14.01 0.81
N LYS A 5 12.68 13.22 1.88
CA LYS A 5 13.12 11.81 1.80
C LYS A 5 12.11 10.94 1.05
N LEU A 6 10.81 11.21 1.22
CA LEU A 6 9.76 10.52 0.47
C LEU A 6 9.85 10.86 -1.02
N ALA A 7 10.05 12.14 -1.36
CA ALA A 7 10.20 12.57 -2.74
C ALA A 7 11.41 11.89 -3.42
N VAL A 8 12.57 11.83 -2.75
CA VAL A 8 13.78 11.17 -3.28
C VAL A 8 13.57 9.68 -3.52
N ASN A 9 12.87 8.97 -2.63
CA ASN A 9 12.65 7.54 -2.76
C ASN A 9 11.59 7.17 -3.80
N LEU A 10 10.59 8.04 -4.00
CA LEU A 10 9.42 7.73 -4.82
C LEU A 10 9.44 8.35 -6.21
N VAL A 11 10.24 9.38 -6.46
CA VAL A 11 10.29 10.09 -7.76
C VAL A 11 11.59 9.76 -8.49
N PRO A 12 11.63 8.69 -9.31
CA PRO A 12 12.83 8.31 -10.05
C PRO A 12 13.16 9.30 -11.18
N PHE A 13 12.14 9.97 -11.74
CA PHE A 13 12.30 10.99 -12.77
C PHE A 13 11.44 12.21 -12.42
N PRO A 14 11.94 13.45 -12.59
CA PRO A 14 11.21 14.66 -12.17
C PRO A 14 9.80 14.81 -12.79
N ARG A 15 9.60 14.29 -14.01
CA ARG A 15 8.30 14.33 -14.70
C ARG A 15 7.32 13.23 -14.24
N LEU A 16 7.80 12.17 -13.59
CA LEU A 16 7.00 11.05 -13.08
C LEU A 16 6.78 11.20 -11.56
N HIS A 17 6.11 12.27 -11.15
CA HIS A 17 5.83 12.58 -9.74
C HIS A 17 4.34 12.44 -9.37
N PHE A 18 3.54 11.84 -10.24
CA PHE A 18 2.14 11.52 -9.96
C PHE A 18 2.05 10.14 -9.29
N PHE A 19 1.45 10.10 -8.12
CA PHE A 19 1.32 8.86 -7.34
C PHE A 19 -0.06 8.26 -7.50
N MET A 20 -0.11 6.94 -7.66
CA MET A 20 -1.31 6.17 -7.38
C MET A 20 -1.34 5.87 -5.89
N LEU A 21 -2.38 6.33 -5.21
CA LEU A 21 -2.58 6.12 -3.78
C LEU A 21 -3.62 5.03 -3.57
N GLY A 22 -3.38 4.16 -2.60
CA GLY A 22 -4.33 3.14 -2.16
C GLY A 22 -4.43 3.13 -0.65
N PHE A 23 -5.57 2.65 -0.15
CA PHE A 23 -5.77 2.49 1.29
C PHE A 23 -6.53 1.19 1.57
N ALA A 24 -6.01 0.41 2.51
CA ALA A 24 -6.68 -0.79 3.02
C ALA A 24 -6.70 -0.72 4.55
N PRO A 25 -7.83 -1.06 5.20
CA PRO A 25 -9.09 -1.52 4.61
C PRO A 25 -10.08 -0.39 4.24
N LEU A 26 -10.76 -0.51 3.09
CA LEU A 26 -11.95 0.32 2.80
C LEU A 26 -13.19 -0.29 3.47
N THR A 27 -13.49 0.21 4.67
CA THR A 27 -14.64 -0.25 5.48
C THR A 27 -15.51 0.92 5.89
N SER A 28 -16.83 0.70 5.94
CA SER A 28 -17.76 1.68 6.50
C SER A 28 -17.51 1.84 8.00
N ARG A 29 -17.73 3.06 8.53
CA ARG A 29 -17.51 3.40 9.95
C ARG A 29 -18.21 2.43 10.91
N GLY A 30 -19.42 2.00 10.60
CA GLY A 30 -20.18 1.05 11.42
C GLY A 30 -19.70 -0.40 11.34
N SER A 31 -18.91 -0.74 10.32
CA SER A 31 -18.43 -2.12 10.08
C SER A 31 -17.01 -2.38 10.60
N GLN A 32 -16.28 -1.34 11.03
CA GLN A 32 -14.87 -1.47 11.40
C GLN A 32 -14.63 -2.40 12.59
N GLN A 33 -15.51 -2.37 13.61
CA GLN A 33 -15.37 -3.19 14.81
C GLN A 33 -15.63 -4.69 14.56
N TYR A 34 -16.36 -5.02 13.49
CA TYR A 34 -16.75 -6.40 13.18
C TYR A 34 -15.76 -7.10 12.24
N ARG A 35 -14.70 -6.41 11.81
CA ARG A 35 -13.72 -6.95 10.86
C ARG A 35 -12.35 -7.05 11.51
N ALA A 36 -12.01 -8.24 11.98
CA ALA A 36 -10.63 -8.58 12.26
C ALA A 36 -9.90 -8.67 10.91
N LEU A 37 -8.82 -7.90 10.76
CA LEU A 37 -7.99 -7.92 9.57
C LEU A 37 -6.58 -8.28 9.99
N SER A 38 -6.06 -9.34 9.36
CA SER A 38 -4.69 -9.79 9.56
C SER A 38 -3.72 -9.02 8.67
N VAL A 39 -2.43 -9.05 9.02
CA VAL A 39 -1.37 -8.41 8.21
C VAL A 39 -1.33 -8.95 6.78
N PRO A 40 -1.43 -10.27 6.51
CA PRO A 40 -1.48 -10.81 5.15
C PRO A 40 -2.66 -10.28 4.33
N GLU A 41 -3.85 -10.21 4.92
CA GLU A 41 -5.05 -9.73 4.23
C GLU A 41 -4.94 -8.25 3.86
N ILE A 42 -4.46 -7.41 4.78
CA ILE A 42 -4.25 -5.98 4.51
C ILE A 42 -3.18 -5.80 3.45
N THR A 43 -2.08 -6.57 3.55
CA THR A 43 -0.97 -6.51 2.58
C THR A 43 -1.44 -6.86 1.17
N GLN A 44 -2.25 -7.91 1.02
CA GLN A 44 -2.82 -8.27 -0.26
C GLN A 44 -3.81 -7.22 -0.79
N GLN A 45 -4.64 -6.66 0.09
CA GLN A 45 -5.63 -5.64 -0.27
C GLN A 45 -4.99 -4.34 -0.75
N MET A 46 -3.80 -3.96 -0.27
CA MET A 46 -3.12 -2.73 -0.71
C MET A 46 -2.85 -2.70 -2.22
N TRP A 47 -2.70 -3.87 -2.86
CA TRP A 47 -2.41 -4.01 -4.29
C TRP A 47 -3.64 -4.38 -5.13
N ASP A 48 -4.83 -4.39 -4.52
CA ASP A 48 -6.07 -4.58 -5.25
C ASP A 48 -6.53 -3.25 -5.86
N SER A 49 -6.89 -3.29 -7.14
CA SER A 49 -7.49 -2.18 -7.91
C SER A 49 -8.65 -1.50 -7.18
N LYS A 50 -9.44 -2.26 -6.42
CA LYS A 50 -10.61 -1.77 -5.68
C LYS A 50 -10.26 -0.82 -4.54
N ASN A 51 -9.03 -0.88 -4.03
CA ASN A 51 -8.54 -0.06 -2.92
C ASN A 51 -7.71 1.14 -3.41
N MET A 52 -7.59 1.33 -4.72
CA MET A 52 -6.92 2.48 -5.31
C MET A 52 -7.85 3.69 -5.35
N MET A 53 -7.29 4.86 -5.03
CA MET A 53 -7.97 6.17 -5.08
C MET A 53 -7.87 6.83 -6.47
N CYS A 54 -7.22 6.14 -7.42
CA CYS A 54 -7.16 6.52 -8.81
C CYS A 54 -7.97 5.50 -9.63
N ALA A 55 -8.70 5.96 -10.64
CA ALA A 55 -9.44 5.11 -11.57
C ALA A 55 -8.49 4.45 -12.58
N ALA A 56 -7.52 3.68 -12.08
CA ALA A 56 -6.52 2.95 -12.84
C ALA A 56 -6.28 1.58 -12.20
N ASP A 57 -6.18 0.53 -13.03
CA ASP A 57 -5.81 -0.80 -12.54
C ASP A 57 -4.28 -0.90 -12.46
N PRO A 58 -3.70 -1.10 -11.26
CA PRO A 58 -2.26 -1.24 -11.09
C PRO A 58 -1.67 -2.45 -11.84
N ARG A 59 -2.49 -3.44 -12.20
CA ARG A 59 -2.04 -4.66 -12.91
C ARG A 59 -1.72 -4.40 -14.38
N HIS A 60 -2.26 -3.33 -14.96
CA HIS A 60 -2.00 -2.96 -16.37
C HIS A 60 -0.74 -2.10 -16.54
N GLY A 61 0.11 -2.01 -15.52
CA GLY A 61 1.35 -1.24 -15.55
C GLY A 61 2.49 -1.95 -14.81
N ARG A 62 3.56 -1.20 -14.53
CA ARG A 62 4.68 -1.65 -13.70
C ARG A 62 4.95 -0.62 -12.62
N TYR A 63 5.19 -1.09 -11.40
CA TYR A 63 5.63 -0.25 -10.30
C TYR A 63 7.11 0.10 -10.47
N LEU A 64 7.43 1.39 -10.50
CA LEU A 64 8.83 1.87 -10.47
C LEU A 64 9.31 2.01 -9.03
N THR A 65 8.46 2.56 -8.18
CA THR A 65 8.67 2.80 -6.76
C THR A 65 7.35 2.58 -6.05
N ALA A 66 7.40 2.13 -4.80
CA ALA A 66 6.23 2.01 -3.96
C ALA A 66 6.61 2.23 -2.49
N SER A 67 5.65 2.71 -1.70
CA SER A 67 5.77 2.80 -0.25
C SER A 67 4.48 2.31 0.38
N ALA A 68 4.61 1.36 1.30
CA ALA A 68 3.51 0.87 2.12
C ALA A 68 3.69 1.41 3.55
N ILE A 69 2.61 1.96 4.12
CA ILE A 69 2.59 2.50 5.47
C ILE A 69 1.55 1.73 6.27
N PHE A 70 2.01 0.93 7.21
CA PHE A 70 1.16 0.18 8.12
C PHE A 70 0.92 0.97 9.41
N ARG A 71 -0.31 0.93 9.94
CA ARG A 71 -0.70 1.62 11.17
C ARG A 71 -1.50 0.68 12.08
N GLY A 72 -1.20 0.68 13.37
CA GLY A 72 -1.87 -0.14 14.37
C GLY A 72 -0.92 -1.07 15.12
N LYS A 73 -1.47 -1.90 16.01
CA LYS A 73 -0.71 -2.93 16.74
C LYS A 73 -0.55 -4.15 15.85
N MET A 74 0.66 -4.39 15.36
CA MET A 74 0.98 -5.53 14.52
C MET A 74 2.45 -5.93 14.68
N SER A 75 2.76 -7.16 14.29
CA SER A 75 4.13 -7.67 14.29
C SER A 75 4.89 -7.09 13.09
N THR A 76 6.00 -6.41 13.34
CA THR A 76 6.86 -5.88 12.26
C THR A 76 7.47 -7.02 11.43
N LYS A 77 7.80 -8.15 12.07
CA LYS A 77 8.30 -9.34 11.37
C LYS A 77 7.30 -9.86 10.34
N GLU A 78 6.02 -9.95 10.73
CA GLU A 78 4.97 -10.44 9.84
C GLU A 78 4.76 -9.49 8.67
N VAL A 79 4.83 -8.17 8.92
CA VAL A 79 4.77 -7.15 7.86
C VAL A 79 5.90 -7.34 6.85
N ASP A 80 7.14 -7.51 7.32
CA ASP A 80 8.30 -7.69 6.44
C ASP A 80 8.19 -8.97 5.60
N GLU A 81 7.75 -10.08 6.21
CA GLU A 81 7.51 -11.35 5.51
C GLU A 81 6.44 -11.21 4.41
N GLN A 82 5.31 -10.55 4.72
CA GLN A 82 4.24 -10.36 3.74
C GLN A 82 4.63 -9.39 2.62
N MET A 83 5.38 -8.34 2.93
CA MET A 83 5.89 -7.42 1.91
C MET A 83 6.89 -8.10 0.96
N MET A 84 7.76 -8.97 1.48
CA MET A 84 8.66 -9.77 0.66
C MET A 84 7.91 -10.77 -0.22
N ASN A 85 6.84 -11.39 0.30
CA ASN A 85 5.98 -12.26 -0.49
C ASN A 85 5.30 -11.53 -1.66
N VAL A 86 4.89 -10.28 -1.46
CA VAL A 86 4.32 -9.46 -2.56
C VAL A 86 5.37 -9.14 -3.61
N GLN A 87 6.60 -8.82 -3.20
CA GLN A 87 7.67 -8.49 -4.15
C GLN A 87 8.10 -9.68 -5.01
N ASN A 88 8.10 -10.88 -4.42
CA ASN A 88 8.48 -12.12 -5.10
C ASN A 88 7.36 -12.71 -5.99
N LYS A 89 6.19 -12.07 -6.01
CA LYS A 89 5.03 -12.51 -6.77
C LYS A 89 4.96 -11.85 -8.14
#